data_AF-A0A6N2CXL0-F1
#
_entry.id   AF-A0A6N2CXL0-F1
#
_cell.length_a   1.000
_cell.length_b   1.000
_cell.length_c   1.000
_cell.angle_alpha   90.00
_cell.angle_beta   90.00
_cell.angle_gamma   90.00
#
_symmetry.space_group_name_H-M   'P 1'
#
loop_
_entity.id
_entity.type
_entity.pdbx_description
1 polymer ?
#
loop_
_entity_poly.entity_id
_entity_poly.type
_entity_poly.pdbx_seq_one_letter_code
_entity_poly.pdbx_strand_id
1 'polypeptide(L)'
;MSTITPRVPTEETLACRSTAATELLRNALGDDWTITQTNRGARARFRLLTVSLKYHPENDDGAWRCRLRDSFPRRTLIERRADGLREATDDVVARALHARAMIGGDLGLAQTPAKSWLAYRVWSAVRNPG
;
A
#
# COMPACT_ATOMS: atom_id res chain seq x y z
N MET A 1 3.32 -20.59 -32.35
CA MET A 1 3.21 -20.35 -30.89
C MET A 1 4.49 -19.66 -30.45
N SER A 2 4.49 -18.33 -30.35
CA SER A 2 5.68 -17.58 -29.94
C SER A 2 5.81 -17.64 -28.42
N THR A 3 6.86 -18.28 -27.94
CA THR A 3 7.27 -18.33 -26.54
C THR A 3 7.68 -16.92 -26.13
N ILE A 4 6.81 -16.21 -25.40
CA ILE A 4 7.16 -14.94 -24.77
C ILE A 4 8.07 -15.29 -23.60
N THR A 5 9.38 -15.18 -23.77
CA THR A 5 10.32 -15.25 -22.65
C THR A 5 10.07 -14.04 -21.75
N PRO A 6 9.76 -14.23 -20.45
CA PRO A 6 9.63 -13.09 -19.54
C PRO A 6 10.98 -12.39 -19.47
N ARG A 7 11.04 -11.16 -19.99
CA ARG A 7 12.25 -10.34 -19.98
C ARG A 7 12.51 -9.93 -18.54
N VAL A 8 13.51 -10.56 -17.90
CA VAL A 8 13.95 -10.19 -16.56
C VAL A 8 14.31 -8.70 -16.57
N PRO A 9 13.70 -7.87 -15.70
CA PRO A 9 13.98 -6.45 -15.68
C PRO A 9 15.43 -6.20 -15.25
N THR A 10 16.10 -5.26 -15.92
CA THR A 10 17.47 -4.84 -15.57
C THR A 10 17.51 -4.16 -14.20
N GLU A 11 18.67 -4.16 -13.55
CA GLU A 11 18.85 -3.46 -12.26
C GLU A 11 18.54 -1.96 -12.39
N GLU A 12 18.94 -1.33 -13.50
CA GLU A 12 18.62 0.07 -13.80
C GLU A 12 17.10 0.31 -13.90
N THR A 13 16.37 -0.60 -14.55
CA THR A 13 14.91 -0.53 -14.64
C THR A 13 14.30 -0.63 -13.26
N LEU A 14 14.76 -1.57 -12.43
CA LEU A 14 14.27 -1.75 -11.07
C LEU A 14 14.55 -0.52 -10.20
N ALA A 15 15.74 0.07 -10.31
CA ALA A 15 16.11 1.29 -9.60
C ALA A 15 15.21 2.48 -10.00
N CYS A 16 15.07 2.73 -11.31
CA CYS A 16 14.21 3.79 -11.83
C CYS A 16 12.75 3.64 -11.37
N ARG A 17 12.20 2.42 -11.47
CA ARG A 17 10.83 2.10 -11.04
C ARG A 17 10.68 2.24 -9.52
N SER A 18 11.68 1.84 -8.77
CA SER A 18 11.71 1.99 -7.31
C SER A 18 11.68 3.45 -6.87
N THR A 19 12.46 4.31 -7.52
CA THR A 19 12.45 5.76 -7.27
C THR A 19 11.09 6.36 -7.60
N ALA A 20 10.53 6.06 -8.78
CA ALA A 20 9.21 6.54 -9.20
C ALA A 20 8.09 6.13 -8.22
N ALA A 21 8.12 4.88 -7.72
CA ALA A 21 7.18 4.41 -6.71
C ALA A 21 7.33 5.16 -5.37
N THR A 22 8.57 5.47 -4.98
CA THR A 22 8.86 6.19 -3.74
C THR A 22 8.35 7.62 -3.79
N GLU A 23 8.63 8.33 -4.89
CA GLU A 23 8.15 9.69 -5.12
C GLU A 23 6.63 9.76 -5.19
N LEU A 24 6.00 8.81 -5.90
CA LEU A 24 4.55 8.74 -5.98
C LEU A 24 3.93 8.58 -4.59
N LEU A 25 4.39 7.62 -3.78
CA LEU A 25 3.85 7.43 -2.43
C LEU A 25 4.10 8.64 -1.54
N ARG A 26 5.25 9.31 -1.68
CA ARG A 26 5.58 10.52 -0.91
C ARG A 26 4.63 11.66 -1.21
N ASN A 27 4.40 11.93 -2.49
CA ASN A 27 3.50 12.98 -2.93
C ASN A 27 2.03 12.67 -2.60
N ALA A 28 1.65 11.39 -2.62
CA ALA A 28 0.26 10.97 -2.45
C ALA A 28 -0.17 10.81 -0.99
N LEU A 29 0.72 10.35 -0.10
CA LEU A 29 0.39 10.05 1.30
C LEU A 29 0.75 11.16 2.27
N GLY A 30 1.73 12.01 1.93
CA GLY A 30 2.20 13.10 2.79
C GLY A 30 3.22 12.69 3.84
N ASP A 31 3.68 13.67 4.62
CA ASP A 31 4.85 13.56 5.51
C ASP A 31 4.63 12.72 6.77
N ASP A 32 3.39 12.45 7.14
CA ASP A 32 3.07 11.64 8.32
C ASP A 32 3.28 10.14 8.09
N TRP A 33 3.48 9.73 6.83
CA TRP A 33 3.83 8.36 6.47
C TRP A 33 5.34 8.21 6.41
N THR A 34 5.87 7.21 7.12
CA THR A 34 7.28 6.82 6.98
C THR A 34 7.45 6.00 5.71
N ILE A 35 8.18 6.53 4.73
CA ILE A 35 8.39 5.90 3.43
C ILE A 35 9.80 5.32 3.34
N THR A 36 9.89 4.07 2.89
CA THR A 36 11.14 3.35 2.67
C THR A 36 11.18 2.80 1.25
N GLN A 37 12.25 3.13 0.53
CA GLN A 37 12.53 2.56 -0.78
C GLN A 37 13.01 1.10 -0.66
N THR A 38 12.66 0.28 -1.64
CA THR A 38 13.04 -1.14 -1.73
C THR A 38 13.53 -1.46 -3.14
N ASN A 39 14.24 -2.58 -3.35
CA ASN A 39 14.80 -2.92 -4.66
C ASN A 39 13.77 -2.98 -5.80
N ARG A 40 12.49 -3.20 -5.50
CA ARG A 40 11.42 -3.32 -6.51
C ARG A 40 10.29 -2.31 -6.34
N GLY A 41 10.47 -1.24 -5.58
CA GLY A 41 9.37 -0.31 -5.30
C GLY A 41 9.52 0.40 -3.95
N ALA A 42 8.40 0.68 -3.29
CA ALA A 42 8.38 1.42 -2.04
C ALA A 42 7.38 0.86 -1.02
N ARG A 43 7.60 1.19 0.25
CA ARG A 43 6.70 0.89 1.36
C ARG A 43 6.48 2.15 2.18
N ALA A 44 5.23 2.50 2.45
CA ALA A 44 4.85 3.56 3.36
C ALA A 44 4.18 2.97 4.60
N ARG A 45 4.50 3.48 5.79
CA ARG A 45 3.94 3.03 7.06
C ARG A 45 3.36 4.18 7.84
N PHE A 46 2.15 4.00 8.36
CA PHE A 46 1.51 4.89 9.31
C PHE A 46 0.90 4.05 10.44
N ARG A 47 1.52 4.05 11.62
CA ARG A 47 1.11 3.23 12.77
C ARG A 47 0.94 1.74 12.41
N LEU A 48 -0.32 1.28 12.30
CA LEU A 48 -0.70 -0.09 11.95
C LEU A 48 -0.91 -0.29 10.44
N LEU A 49 -1.07 0.79 9.68
CA LEU A 49 -1.24 0.74 8.23
C LEU A 49 0.09 0.61 7.51
N THR A 50 0.10 -0.18 6.45
CA THR A 50 1.22 -0.30 5.53
C THR A 50 0.73 -0.28 4.10
N VAL A 51 1.16 0.70 3.32
CA VAL A 51 1.01 0.71 1.86
C VAL A 51 2.29 0.15 1.26
N SER A 52 2.19 -0.82 0.35
CA SER A 52 3.34 -1.33 -0.39
C SER A 52 3.06 -1.31 -1.88
N LEU A 53 3.95 -0.70 -2.64
CA LEU A 53 3.88 -0.59 -4.09
C LEU A 53 5.12 -1.26 -4.69
N LYS A 54 4.93 -2.30 -5.50
CA LYS A 54 6.01 -3.11 -6.05
C LYS A 54 5.84 -3.35 -7.55
N TYR A 55 6.95 -3.26 -8.27
CA TYR A 55 7.07 -3.60 -9.68
C TYR A 55 7.49 -5.08 -9.83
N HIS A 56 6.69 -5.81 -10.60
CA HIS A 56 6.76 -7.22 -10.91
C HIS A 56 6.32 -7.45 -12.36
N PRO A 57 7.13 -7.06 -13.36
CA PRO A 57 6.78 -7.21 -14.77
C PRO A 57 6.66 -8.67 -15.22
N GLU A 58 7.12 -9.61 -14.40
CA GLU A 58 6.93 -11.04 -14.60
C GLU A 58 5.50 -11.54 -14.38
N ASN A 59 4.59 -10.71 -13.86
CA ASN A 59 3.22 -11.10 -13.59
C ASN A 59 2.28 -10.72 -14.75
N ASP A 60 1.48 -11.68 -15.20
CA ASP A 60 0.49 -11.48 -16.27
C ASP A 60 -0.73 -10.64 -15.83
N ASP A 61 -0.95 -10.47 -14.52
CA ASP A 61 -2.09 -9.73 -13.96
C ASP A 61 -1.78 -8.26 -13.65
N GLY A 62 -0.64 -7.76 -14.17
CA GLY A 62 -0.23 -6.37 -14.07
C GLY A 62 1.18 -6.22 -13.49
N ALA A 63 2.00 -5.42 -14.17
CA ALA A 63 3.39 -5.19 -13.77
C ALA A 63 3.53 -4.47 -12.41
N TRP A 64 2.53 -3.73 -11.96
CA TRP A 64 2.53 -3.05 -10.66
C TRP A 64 1.54 -3.69 -9.71
N ARG A 65 1.95 -3.83 -8.45
CA ARG A 65 1.10 -4.29 -7.36
C ARG A 65 1.15 -3.32 -6.19
N CYS A 66 0.02 -2.70 -5.88
CA CYS A 66 -0.15 -1.90 -4.67
C CYS A 66 -1.04 -2.63 -3.66
N ARG A 67 -0.71 -2.53 -2.38
CA ARG A 67 -1.46 -3.15 -1.28
C ARG A 67 -1.54 -2.21 -0.11
N LEU A 68 -2.73 -2.09 0.47
CA LEU A 68 -2.91 -1.57 1.82
C LEU A 68 -3.09 -2.75 2.77
N ARG A 69 -2.28 -2.78 3.83
CA ARG A 69 -2.31 -3.78 4.87
C ARG A 69 -2.56 -3.14 6.22
N ASP A 70 -3.34 -3.84 7.02
CA ASP A 70 -3.45 -3.64 8.44
C ASP A 70 -2.49 -4.61 9.14
N SER A 71 -1.60 -4.10 9.98
CA SER A 71 -0.62 -4.88 10.73
C SER A 71 -1.22 -5.63 11.92
N PHE A 72 -2.49 -5.41 12.26
CA PHE A 72 -3.19 -6.10 13.34
C PHE A 72 -4.70 -6.25 13.06
N PRO A 73 -5.16 -7.40 12.51
CA PRO A 73 -4.58 -8.75 12.63
C PRO A 73 -3.70 -9.22 11.45
N ARG A 74 -2.89 -8.35 10.83
CA ARG A 74 -2.06 -8.69 9.64
C ARG A 74 -2.92 -9.17 8.46
N ARG A 75 -3.71 -8.26 7.90
CA ARG A 75 -4.58 -8.54 6.75
C ARG A 75 -4.35 -7.54 5.62
N THR A 76 -4.41 -8.01 4.37
CA THR A 76 -4.56 -7.13 3.21
C THR A 76 -5.98 -6.59 3.18
N LEU A 77 -6.12 -5.26 3.28
CA LEU A 77 -7.41 -4.59 3.21
C LEU A 77 -7.85 -4.42 1.75
N ILE A 78 -6.91 -3.99 0.90
CA ILE A 78 -7.11 -3.88 -0.54
C ILE A 78 -5.80 -4.16 -1.26
N GLU A 79 -5.91 -4.80 -2.43
CA GLU A 79 -4.83 -5.03 -3.37
C GLU A 79 -5.31 -4.61 -4.76
N ARG A 80 -4.46 -3.90 -5.50
CA ARG A 80 -4.68 -3.56 -6.89
C ARG A 80 -3.45 -3.93 -7.70
N ARG A 81 -3.70 -4.46 -8.90
CA ARG A 81 -2.67 -4.74 -9.89
C ARG A 81 -3.06 -4.10 -11.22
N ALA A 82 -2.07 -3.56 -11.90
CA ALA A 82 -2.23 -2.93 -13.21
C ALA A 82 -0.86 -2.79 -13.88
N ASP A 83 -0.85 -2.57 -15.19
CA ASP A 83 0.39 -2.22 -15.91
C ASP A 83 0.80 -0.77 -15.68
N GLY A 84 -0.18 0.09 -15.36
CA GLY A 84 0.03 1.48 -14.98
C GLY A 84 0.39 1.66 -13.50
N LEU A 85 1.44 2.43 -13.24
CA LEU A 85 1.86 2.79 -11.88
C LEU A 85 0.74 3.49 -11.08
N ARG A 86 0.06 4.48 -11.69
CA ARG A 86 -1.04 5.23 -11.06
C ARG A 86 -2.30 4.38 -10.91
N GLU A 87 -2.66 3.65 -11.96
CA GLU A 87 -3.81 2.75 -11.96
C GLU A 87 -3.73 1.70 -10.83
N ALA A 88 -2.55 1.14 -10.59
CA ALA A 88 -2.36 0.22 -9.47
C ALA A 88 -2.46 0.90 -8.10
N THR A 89 -2.34 2.23 -8.00
CA THR A 89 -2.09 2.92 -6.73
C THR A 89 -3.25 3.80 -6.24
N ASP A 90 -3.98 4.46 -7.13
CA ASP A 90 -4.91 5.55 -6.77
C ASP A 90 -5.98 5.11 -5.76
N ASP A 91 -6.66 3.98 -6.00
CA ASP A 91 -7.68 3.43 -5.09
C ASP A 91 -7.09 3.00 -3.73
N VAL A 92 -5.88 2.43 -3.76
CA VAL A 92 -5.18 2.01 -2.54
C VAL A 92 -4.79 3.21 -1.69
N VAL A 93 -4.30 4.29 -2.31
CA VAL A 93 -3.97 5.56 -1.63
C VAL A 93 -5.23 6.20 -1.05
N ALA A 94 -6.31 6.30 -1.82
CA ALA A 94 -7.57 6.86 -1.34
C ALA A 94 -8.06 6.12 -0.08
N ARG A 95 -8.02 4.78 -0.11
CA ARG A 95 -8.39 3.97 1.06
C ARG A 95 -7.42 4.14 2.24
N ALA A 96 -6.12 4.30 1.97
CA ALA A 96 -5.11 4.53 3.00
C ALA A 96 -5.30 5.87 3.69
N LEU A 97 -5.56 6.95 2.95
CA LEU A 97 -5.84 8.28 3.49
C LEU A 97 -7.13 8.30 4.31
N HIS A 98 -8.18 7.64 3.84
CA HIS A 98 -9.42 7.50 4.60
C HIS A 98 -9.19 6.73 5.92
N ALA A 99 -8.49 5.59 5.87
CA ALA A 99 -8.17 4.82 7.07
C ALA A 99 -7.27 5.61 8.04
N ARG A 100 -6.31 6.37 7.51
CA ARG A 100 -5.46 7.28 8.28
C ARG A 100 -6.29 8.36 8.98
N ALA A 101 -7.22 9.01 8.29
CA ALA A 101 -8.10 10.02 8.88
C ALA A 101 -8.88 9.45 10.08
N MET A 102 -9.40 8.23 9.98
CA MET A 102 -10.12 7.55 11.07
C MET A 102 -9.23 7.16 12.27
N ILE A 103 -7.94 6.93 12.03
CA ILE A 103 -6.95 6.63 13.09
C ILE A 103 -6.39 7.92 13.71
N GLY A 104 -6.27 8.98 12.90
CA GLY A 104 -5.68 10.27 13.24
C GLY A 104 -6.65 11.26 13.88
N GLY A 105 -7.95 11.19 13.54
CA GLY A 105 -9.02 12.08 14.02
C GLY A 105 -10.21 11.33 14.61
N ASP A 106 -10.88 11.98 15.55
CA ASP A 106 -12.19 11.68 16.18
C ASP A 106 -12.38 10.43 17.05
N LEU A 107 -11.55 9.40 16.94
CA LEU A 107 -11.66 8.21 17.81
C LEU A 107 -10.32 7.88 18.45
N GLY A 108 -9.96 8.59 19.52
CA GLY A 108 -8.76 8.32 20.34
C GLY A 108 -8.60 6.86 20.78
N LEU A 109 -9.71 6.10 20.82
CA LEU A 109 -9.74 4.67 21.05
C LEU A 109 -8.99 3.87 19.96
N ALA A 110 -9.11 4.25 18.67
CA ALA A 110 -8.51 3.54 17.54
C ALA A 110 -7.00 3.78 17.37
N GLN A 111 -6.36 4.57 18.23
CA GLN A 111 -4.90 4.77 18.19
C GLN A 111 -4.13 3.51 18.60
N THR A 112 -4.71 2.68 19.47
CA THR A 112 -4.15 1.40 19.93
C THR A 112 -5.22 0.31 20.03
N PRO A 113 -5.75 -0.19 18.91
CA PRO A 113 -6.80 -1.22 18.89
C PRO A 113 -6.34 -2.55 19.49
N ALA A 114 -5.02 -2.82 19.50
CA ALA A 114 -4.45 -3.97 20.18
C ALA A 114 -4.55 -3.91 21.71
N LYS A 115 -4.83 -2.74 22.30
CA LYS A 115 -4.86 -2.52 23.76
C LYS A 115 -6.26 -2.32 24.33
N SER A 116 -7.31 -2.29 23.49
CA SER A 116 -8.70 -2.13 23.93
C SER A 116 -9.64 -2.91 23.03
N TRP A 117 -10.50 -3.74 23.63
CA TRP A 117 -11.53 -4.50 22.91
C TRP A 117 -12.53 -3.57 22.19
N LEU A 118 -12.88 -2.44 22.80
CA LEU A 118 -13.74 -1.42 22.19
C LEU A 118 -13.05 -0.79 20.98
N ALA A 119 -11.76 -0.46 21.11
CA ALA A 119 -10.97 0.05 20.00
C ALA A 119 -10.84 -0.95 18.85
N TYR A 120 -10.68 -2.25 19.15
CA TYR A 120 -10.71 -3.32 18.16
C TYR A 120 -12.06 -3.42 17.45
N ARG A 121 -13.18 -3.30 18.18
CA ARG A 121 -14.53 -3.36 17.60
C ARG A 121 -14.82 -2.16 16.70
N VAL A 122 -14.48 -0.95 17.14
CA VAL A 122 -14.58 0.29 16.34
C VAL A 122 -13.70 0.18 15.09
N TRP A 123 -12.44 -0.23 15.24
CA TRP A 123 -11.54 -0.49 14.10
C TRP A 123 -12.11 -1.53 13.13
N SER A 124 -12.74 -2.58 13.66
CA SER A 124 -13.34 -3.63 12.84
C SER A 124 -14.58 -3.20 12.06
N ALA A 125 -15.33 -2.21 12.55
CA ALA A 125 -16.47 -1.63 11.83
C ALA A 125 -16.02 -0.70 10.71
N VAL A 126 -15.02 0.15 10.97
CA VAL A 126 -14.47 1.10 9.99
C VAL A 126 -13.85 0.41 8.77
N ARG A 127 -13.21 -0.75 8.97
CA ARG A 127 -12.58 -1.52 7.88
C ARG A 127 -13.57 -2.29 7.00
N ASN A 128 -14.79 -2.54 7.47
CA ASN A 128 -15.85 -3.25 6.76
C ASN A 128 -17.16 -2.44 6.84
N PRO A 129 -17.24 -1.25 6.19
CA PRO A 129 -18.53 -0.61 6.02
C PRO A 129 -19.38 -1.58 5.19
N GLY A 130 -20.45 -2.09 5.78
CA GLY A 130 -21.42 -2.94 5.08
C GLY A 130 -22.02 -2.25 3.87
#